data_AF-A0A519S485-F1
#
_entry.id   AF-A0A519S485-F1
#
_cell.length_a   1.000
_cell.length_b   1.000
_cell.length_c   1.000
_cell.angle_alpha   90.00
_cell.angle_beta   90.00
_cell.angle_gamma   90.00
#
_symmetry.space_group_name_H-M   'P 1'
#
loop_
_entity.id
_entity.type
_entity.pdbx_description
1 polymer ?
#
loop_
_entity_poly.entity_id
_entity_poly.type
_entity_poly.pdbx_seq_one_letter_code
_entity_poly.pdbx_strand_id
1 'polypeptide(L)'
;MNEVETQVYEDLLVKNGLKRTGARLQVLDVLSHRDSATSQPYLENVIGKDIDRVTLYRILKTFEEKGIIHRVLDKQGTANYAICSNSCSEHHHHDEHVHFNCNNCLRVYCLDDVKIPPLKIEKGFQIEDMNLIVSGICKECNQAN
;
A
#
# COMPACT_ATOMS: atom_id res chain seq x y z
N MET A 1 18.16 1.01 -7.04
CA MET A 1 17.89 2.37 -6.53
C MET A 1 19.02 3.32 -6.89
N ASN A 2 18.71 4.45 -7.54
CA ASN A 2 19.68 5.51 -7.81
C ASN A 2 19.81 6.48 -6.61
N GLU A 3 20.78 7.39 -6.64
CA GLU A 3 21.05 8.34 -5.53
C GLU A 3 19.84 9.26 -5.23
N VAL A 4 19.08 9.64 -6.27
CA VAL A 4 17.92 10.54 -6.13
C VAL A 4 16.75 9.84 -5.45
N GLU A 5 16.41 8.62 -5.87
CA GLU A 5 15.37 7.78 -5.24
C GLU A 5 15.69 7.51 -3.77
N THR A 6 16.97 7.22 -3.49
CA THR A 6 17.45 6.97 -2.14
C THR A 6 17.20 8.19 -1.24
N GLN A 7 17.52 9.40 -1.73
CA GLN A 7 17.29 10.64 -0.98
C GLN A 7 15.80 10.87 -0.69
N VAL A 8 14.93 10.62 -1.67
CA VAL A 8 13.47 10.77 -1.49
C VAL A 8 12.95 9.86 -0.38
N TYR A 9 13.38 8.60 -0.33
CA TYR A 9 12.96 7.68 0.72
C TYR A 9 13.56 8.02 2.09
N GLU A 10 14.82 8.49 2.13
CA GLU A 10 15.40 9.00 3.37
C GLU A 10 14.61 10.18 3.93
N ASP A 11 14.23 11.14 3.09
CA ASP A 11 13.45 12.30 3.48
C ASP A 11 12.06 11.90 3.98
N LEU A 12 11.42 10.94 3.29
CA LEU A 12 10.13 10.37 3.72
C LEU A 12 10.22 9.72 5.11
N LEU A 13 11.28 8.96 5.37
CA LEU A 13 11.50 8.36 6.69
C LEU A 13 11.72 9.43 7.76
N VAL A 14 12.56 10.44 7.48
CA VAL A 14 12.86 11.53 8.42
C VAL A 14 11.60 12.36 8.73
N LYS A 15 10.83 12.73 7.71
CA LYS A 15 9.57 13.46 7.85
C LYS A 15 8.58 12.74 8.77
N ASN A 16 8.61 11.40 8.78
CA ASN A 16 7.76 10.54 9.61
C ASN A 16 8.42 10.10 10.93
N GLY A 17 9.55 10.70 11.32
CA GLY A 17 10.25 10.42 12.58
C GLY A 17 10.94 9.05 12.63
N LEU A 18 11.23 8.45 11.47
CA LEU A 18 11.84 7.13 11.35
C LEU A 18 13.33 7.23 11.01
N LYS A 19 14.13 6.39 11.68
CA LYS A 19 15.54 6.16 11.31
C LYS A 19 15.68 5.64 9.88
N ARG A 20 16.70 6.15 9.17
CA ARG A 20 17.14 5.79 7.81
C ARG A 20 17.94 4.48 7.81
N THR A 21 17.28 3.37 8.07
CA THR A 21 17.93 2.04 8.06
C THR A 21 17.86 1.42 6.69
N GLY A 22 18.89 0.70 6.24
CA GLY A 22 18.89 0.00 4.95
C GLY A 22 17.66 -0.91 4.74
N ALA A 23 17.26 -1.62 5.80
CA ALA A 23 16.04 -2.44 5.81
C ALA A 23 14.75 -1.68 5.44
N ARG A 24 14.62 -0.42 5.88
CA ARG A 24 13.45 0.42 5.59
C ARG A 24 13.49 0.96 4.16
N LEU A 25 14.67 1.37 3.72
CA LEU A 25 14.89 1.84 2.35
C LEU A 25 14.62 0.73 1.35
N GLN A 26 15.06 -0.51 1.63
CA GLN A 26 14.80 -1.67 0.79
C GLN A 26 13.29 -1.98 0.67
N VAL A 27 12.54 -1.88 1.77
CA VAL A 27 11.08 -2.07 1.72
C VAL A 27 10.40 -0.98 0.88
N LEU A 28 10.80 0.29 1.04
CA LEU A 28 10.26 1.40 0.24
C LEU A 28 10.59 1.24 -1.25
N ASP A 29 11.81 0.83 -1.58
CA ASP A 29 12.27 0.56 -2.94
C ASP A 29 11.42 -0.53 -3.60
N VAL A 30 11.17 -1.65 -2.92
CA VAL A 30 10.34 -2.73 -3.48
C VAL A 30 8.88 -2.28 -3.70
N LEU A 31 8.34 -1.45 -2.81
CA LEU A 31 6.96 -0.97 -2.90
C LEU A 31 6.76 0.12 -3.98
N SER A 32 7.78 0.90 -4.30
CA SER A 32 7.69 2.02 -5.25
C SER A 32 7.76 1.61 -6.72
N HIS A 33 8.36 0.46 -7.02
CA HIS A 33 8.60 -0.01 -8.39
C HIS A 33 7.41 -0.78 -8.99
N ARG A 34 6.21 -0.62 -8.43
CA ARG A 34 5.04 -1.43 -8.81
C ARG A 34 3.79 -0.58 -8.97
N ASP A 35 3.11 -0.77 -10.10
CA ASP A 35 1.81 -0.14 -10.42
C ASP A 35 0.63 -0.77 -9.65
N SER A 36 0.89 -1.83 -8.89
CA SER A 36 -0.09 -2.55 -8.08
C SER A 36 0.41 -2.65 -6.65
N ALA A 37 -0.50 -2.77 -5.69
CA ALA A 37 -0.13 -3.15 -4.34
C ALA A 37 0.65 -4.47 -4.35
N THR A 38 1.56 -4.59 -3.40
CA THR A 38 2.53 -5.68 -3.32
C THR A 38 2.10 -6.66 -2.26
N SER A 39 1.91 -7.92 -2.63
CA SER A 39 1.48 -8.95 -1.70
C SER A 39 2.56 -9.24 -0.67
N GLN A 40 2.14 -9.51 0.56
CA GLN A 40 3.05 -9.88 1.63
C GLN A 40 3.90 -11.12 1.30
N PRO A 41 3.36 -12.20 0.69
CA PRO A 41 4.19 -13.33 0.26
C PRO A 41 5.28 -12.93 -0.74
N TYR A 42 5.01 -11.95 -1.62
CA TYR A 42 6.01 -11.44 -2.54
C TYR A 42 7.10 -10.64 -1.81
N LEU A 43 6.72 -9.76 -0.87
CA LEU A 43 7.68 -9.04 -0.02
C LEU A 43 8.58 -10.00 0.76
N GLU A 44 7.99 -11.02 1.38
CA GLU A 44 8.73 -12.06 2.11
C GLU A 44 9.72 -12.81 1.21
N ASN A 45 9.34 -13.09 -0.05
CA ASN A 45 10.22 -13.78 -1.00
C ASN A 45 11.39 -12.89 -1.47
N VAL A 46 11.10 -11.65 -1.86
CA VAL A 46 12.11 -10.74 -2.44
C VAL A 46 13.07 -10.21 -1.38
N ILE A 47 12.55 -9.91 -0.18
CA ILE A 47 13.31 -9.25 0.89
C ILE A 47 13.83 -10.25 1.93
N GLY A 48 13.21 -11.42 2.06
CA GLY A 48 13.48 -12.40 3.13
C GLY A 48 14.88 -12.99 3.16
N LYS A 49 15.74 -12.70 2.18
CA LYS A 49 17.16 -13.08 2.18
C LYS A 49 18.02 -12.14 3.04
N ASP A 50 17.65 -10.86 3.09
CA ASP A 50 18.43 -9.80 3.76
C ASP A 50 17.78 -9.36 5.08
N ILE A 51 16.46 -9.52 5.20
CA ILE A 51 15.67 -9.09 6.36
C ILE A 51 14.84 -10.27 6.85
N ASP A 52 14.92 -10.59 8.14
CA ASP A 52 14.08 -11.63 8.72
C ASP A 52 12.60 -11.21 8.69
N ARG A 53 11.71 -12.22 8.68
CA ARG A 53 10.26 -12.03 8.57
C ARG A 53 9.69 -11.15 9.69
N VAL A 54 10.18 -11.25 10.92
CA VAL A 54 9.68 -10.45 12.06
C VAL A 54 10.05 -8.97 11.87
N THR A 55 11.27 -8.70 11.42
CA THR A 55 11.71 -7.34 11.10
C THR A 55 10.91 -6.73 9.96
N LEU A 56 10.64 -7.49 8.89
CA LEU A 56 9.78 -7.04 7.79
C LEU A 56 8.38 -6.67 8.30
N TYR A 57 7.75 -7.52 9.10
CA TYR A 57 6.45 -7.21 9.70
C TYR A 57 6.46 -5.94 10.55
N ARG A 58 7.49 -5.76 11.38
CA ARG A 58 7.60 -4.56 12.21
C ARG A 58 7.76 -3.30 11.36
N ILE A 59 8.50 -3.38 10.25
CA ILE A 59 8.65 -2.28 9.31
C ILE A 59 7.31 -1.95 8.65
N LEU A 60 6.61 -2.94 8.08
CA LEU A 60 5.31 -2.74 7.44
C LEU A 60 4.30 -2.14 8.41
N LYS A 61 4.20 -2.69 9.63
CA LYS A 61 3.31 -2.14 10.67
C LYS A 61 3.67 -0.71 11.04
N THR A 62 4.96 -0.40 11.20
CA THR A 62 5.40 0.97 11.52
C THR A 62 5.06 1.94 10.37
N PHE A 63 5.24 1.51 9.12
CA PHE A 63 4.93 2.32 7.95
C PHE A 63 3.43 2.56 7.81
N GLU A 64 2.61 1.55 8.09
CA GLU A 64 1.16 1.65 8.17
C GLU A 64 0.78 2.66 9.25
N GLU A 65 1.23 2.50 10.51
CA GLU A 65 0.94 3.44 11.59
C GLU A 65 1.35 4.90 11.29
N LYS A 66 2.45 5.08 10.55
CA LYS A 66 2.95 6.40 10.12
C LYS A 66 2.28 6.96 8.87
N GLY A 67 1.34 6.24 8.25
CA GLY A 67 0.66 6.68 7.03
C GLY A 67 1.56 6.67 5.78
N ILE A 68 2.72 5.99 5.83
CA ILE A 68 3.64 5.86 4.70
C ILE A 68 3.11 4.85 3.67
N ILE A 69 2.46 3.80 4.15
CA ILE A 69 1.81 2.78 3.33
C ILE A 69 0.39 2.55 3.85
N HIS A 70 -0.47 1.97 3.02
CA HIS A 70 -1.75 1.40 3.44
C HIS A 70 -1.76 -0.09 3.13
N ARG A 71 -2.70 -0.80 3.77
CA ARG A 71 -2.86 -2.24 3.68
C ARG A 71 -4.25 -2.57 3.13
N VAL A 72 -4.29 -3.35 2.07
CA VAL A 72 -5.53 -3.86 1.46
C VAL A 72 -5.51 -5.38 1.43
N LEU A 73 -6.65 -6.02 1.69
CA LEU A 73 -6.79 -7.46 1.52
C LEU A 73 -7.25 -7.76 0.10
N ASP A 74 -6.57 -8.70 -0.57
CA ASP A 74 -7.10 -9.25 -1.81
C ASP A 74 -8.33 -10.14 -1.54
N LYS A 75 -8.92 -10.65 -2.62
CA LYS A 75 -10.10 -11.54 -2.53
C LYS A 75 -9.88 -12.83 -1.74
N GLN A 76 -8.64 -13.24 -1.51
CA GLN A 76 -8.29 -14.43 -0.75
C GLN A 76 -7.92 -14.10 0.70
N GLY A 77 -7.98 -12.83 1.10
CA GLY A 77 -7.58 -12.37 2.43
C GLY A 77 -6.06 -12.17 2.57
N THR A 78 -5.30 -12.19 1.47
CA THR A 78 -3.86 -11.91 1.52
C THR A 78 -3.65 -10.40 1.66
N ALA A 79 -2.80 -10.01 2.61
CA ALA A 79 -2.39 -8.61 2.76
C ALA A 79 -1.53 -8.16 1.57
N ASN A 80 -1.89 -7.01 1.02
CA ASN A 80 -1.17 -6.29 -0.02
C ASN A 80 -0.90 -4.87 0.49
N TYR A 81 0.28 -4.33 0.17
CA TYR A 81 0.75 -3.04 0.65
C TYR A 81 1.10 -2.13 -0.51
N ALA A 82 0.75 -0.85 -0.41
CA ALA A 82 1.12 0.17 -1.39
C ALA A 82 1.53 1.45 -0.67
N ILE A 83 2.41 2.24 -1.29
CA ILE A 83 2.80 3.55 -0.78
C ILE A 83 1.58 4.47 -0.82
N CYS A 84 1.29 5.14 0.29
CA CYS A 84 0.22 6.12 0.35
C CYS A 84 0.56 7.35 -0.48
N SER A 85 -0.47 7.98 -1.06
CA SER A 85 -0.34 9.32 -1.59
C SER A 85 -0.04 10.32 -0.45
N ASN A 86 0.53 11.47 -0.79
CA ASN A 86 1.01 12.50 0.16
C ASN A 86 -0.07 13.06 1.12
N SER A 87 -1.33 12.67 0.96
CA SER A 87 -2.47 13.04 1.81
C SER A 87 -2.67 12.15 3.04
N CYS A 88 -1.95 11.03 3.18
CA CYS A 88 -2.03 10.22 4.40
C CYS A 88 -1.11 10.77 5.50
N SER A 89 -1.58 10.74 6.75
CA SER A 89 -0.78 11.09 7.92
C SER A 89 -0.88 10.00 8.99
N GLU A 90 -0.03 10.07 10.00
CA GLU A 90 -0.12 9.24 11.20
C GLU A 90 -1.56 9.25 11.74
N HIS A 91 -2.17 8.06 11.81
CA HIS A 91 -3.56 7.79 12.22
C HIS A 91 -4.69 8.38 11.36
N HIS A 92 -4.40 9.03 10.24
CA HIS A 92 -5.40 9.43 9.25
C HIS A 92 -5.03 8.83 7.90
N HIS A 93 -5.54 7.61 7.69
CA HIS A 93 -5.54 6.96 6.40
C HIS A 93 -6.72 7.51 5.62
N HIS A 94 -6.43 8.36 4.63
CA HIS A 94 -7.43 8.71 3.63
C HIS A 94 -7.46 7.58 2.59
N ASP A 95 -7.94 6.40 2.99
CA ASP A 95 -8.27 5.29 2.08
C ASP A 95 -9.60 5.58 1.35
N GLU A 96 -9.83 6.85 1.01
CA GLU A 96 -10.97 7.35 0.25
C GLU A 96 -10.77 7.17 -1.27
N HIS A 97 -9.98 6.18 -1.67
CA HIS A 97 -9.75 5.84 -3.07
C HIS A 97 -10.23 4.43 -3.37
N VAL A 98 -10.41 4.13 -4.66
CA VAL A 98 -10.96 2.85 -5.08
C VAL A 98 -9.84 1.81 -5.20
N HIS A 99 -10.00 0.68 -4.54
CA HIS A 99 -9.15 -0.49 -4.77
C HIS A 99 -9.77 -1.39 -5.86
N PHE A 100 -9.03 -1.72 -6.90
CA PHE A 100 -9.46 -2.68 -7.93
C PHE A 100 -8.78 -4.04 -7.75
N ASN A 101 -9.57 -5.08 -7.53
CA ASN A 101 -9.14 -6.47 -7.43
C ASN A 101 -9.33 -7.21 -8.77
N CYS A 102 -8.24 -7.71 -9.34
CA CYS A 102 -8.31 -8.55 -10.52
C CYS A 102 -8.65 -10.01 -10.15
N ASN A 103 -9.72 -10.55 -10.72
CA ASN A 103 -10.16 -11.93 -10.52
C ASN A 103 -9.24 -12.98 -11.17
N ASN A 104 -8.44 -12.58 -12.18
CA ASN A 104 -7.51 -13.48 -12.86
C ASN A 104 -6.14 -13.56 -12.19
N CYS A 105 -5.42 -12.42 -12.07
CA CYS A 105 -4.07 -12.40 -11.49
C CYS A 105 -4.01 -12.04 -10.00
N LEU A 106 -5.15 -11.74 -9.36
CA LEU A 106 -5.26 -11.40 -7.93
C LEU A 106 -4.55 -10.12 -7.49
N ARG A 107 -3.93 -9.37 -8.41
CA ARG A 107 -3.33 -8.08 -8.09
C ARG A 107 -4.40 -7.05 -7.69
N VAL A 108 -4.01 -6.20 -6.75
CA VAL A 108 -4.81 -5.06 -6.27
C VAL A 108 -4.20 -3.77 -6.80
N TYR A 109 -5.03 -2.90 -7.39
CA TYR A 109 -4.60 -1.61 -7.92
C TYR A 109 -5.28 -0.48 -7.14
N CYS A 110 -4.51 0.54 -6.77
CA CYS A 110 -5.03 1.78 -6.21
C CYS A 110 -5.46 2.67 -7.38
N LEU A 111 -6.73 3.07 -7.42
CA LEU A 111 -7.28 3.95 -8.46
C LEU A 111 -7.52 5.34 -7.85
N ASP A 112 -6.43 6.08 -7.67
CA ASP A 112 -6.43 7.39 -6.99
C ASP A 112 -7.24 8.48 -7.71
N ASP A 113 -7.38 8.38 -9.03
CA ASP A 113 -8.09 9.37 -9.85
C ASP A 113 -9.62 9.20 -9.85
N VAL A 114 -10.14 8.13 -9.22
CA VAL A 114 -11.58 7.85 -9.22
C VAL A 114 -12.27 8.65 -8.11
N LYS A 115 -13.06 9.64 -8.52
CA LYS A 115 -13.87 10.43 -7.58
C LYS A 115 -15.07 9.63 -7.07
N ILE A 116 -15.11 9.40 -5.76
CA ILE A 116 -16.25 8.77 -5.08
C ILE A 116 -17.32 9.85 -4.81
N PRO A 117 -18.59 9.63 -5.19
CA PRO A 117 -19.66 10.54 -4.84
C PRO A 117 -19.88 10.54 -3.32
N PRO A 118 -20.33 11.67 -2.72
CA PRO A 118 -20.57 11.73 -1.29
C PRO A 118 -21.62 10.69 -0.86
N LEU A 119 -21.26 9.83 0.09
CA LEU A 119 -22.16 8.83 0.64
C LEU A 119 -23.13 9.49 1.63
N LYS A 120 -24.43 9.31 1.39
CA LYS A 120 -25.45 9.71 2.36
C LYS A 120 -25.57 8.63 3.42
N ILE A 121 -24.96 8.86 4.57
CA ILE A 121 -25.11 7.99 5.75
C ILE A 121 -26.26 8.51 6.61
N GLU A 122 -27.12 7.62 7.08
CA GLU A 122 -28.25 7.97 7.94
C GLU A 122 -27.79 8.57 9.28
N LYS A 123 -28.64 9.38 9.90
CA LYS A 123 -28.33 9.98 11.20
C LYS A 123 -28.15 8.89 12.27
N GLY A 124 -27.13 9.05 13.11
CA GLY A 124 -26.87 8.16 14.26
C GLY A 124 -25.72 7.17 14.05
N PHE A 125 -25.21 7.03 12.82
CA PHE A 125 -24.00 6.26 12.55
C PHE A 125 -22.75 7.09 12.83
N GLN A 126 -21.75 6.47 13.46
CA GLN A 126 -20.39 6.99 13.57
C GLN A 126 -19.51 6.14 12.64
N ILE A 127 -18.86 6.79 11.67
CA ILE A 127 -18.01 6.11 10.70
C ILE A 127 -16.60 6.09 11.29
N GLU A 128 -16.04 4.90 11.44
CA GLU A 128 -14.64 4.72 11.86
C GLU A 128 -13.72 4.50 10.66
N ASP A 129 -14.20 3.84 9.61
CA ASP A 129 -13.43 3.47 8.42
C ASP A 129 -14.35 3.33 7.18
N MET A 130 -13.77 3.47 5.98
CA MET A 130 -14.42 3.20 4.71
C MET A 130 -13.49 2.42 3.78
N ASN A 131 -13.96 1.30 3.24
CA ASN A 131 -13.22 0.51 2.27
C ASN A 131 -14.05 0.28 1.00
N LEU A 132 -13.55 0.77 -0.14
CA LEU A 132 -14.20 0.61 -1.45
C LEU A 132 -13.39 -0.31 -2.37
N ILE A 133 -13.98 -1.46 -2.68
CA ILE A 133 -13.36 -2.49 -3.53
C ILE A 133 -14.22 -2.73 -4.78
N VAL A 134 -13.61 -2.57 -5.95
CA VAL A 134 -14.16 -2.98 -7.25
C VAL A 134 -13.46 -4.27 -7.68
N SER A 135 -14.18 -5.19 -8.31
CA SER A 135 -13.62 -6.47 -8.76
C SER A 135 -13.90 -6.71 -10.24
N GLY A 136 -12.90 -7.21 -10.97
CA GLY A 136 -13.03 -7.44 -12.41
C GLY A 136 -11.80 -8.09 -13.03
N ILE A 137 -11.51 -7.82 -14.29
CA ILE A 137 -10.27 -8.24 -14.98
C ILE A 137 -9.43 -7.00 -15.24
N CYS A 138 -8.15 -7.01 -14.85
CA CYS A 138 -7.27 -5.85 -15.08
C CYS A 138 -6.87 -5.72 -16.56
N LYS A 139 -6.37 -4.55 -16.94
CA LYS A 139 -5.89 -4.24 -18.30
C LYS A 139 -4.91 -5.28 -18.84
N GLU A 140 -3.97 -5.74 -18.02
CA GLU A 140 -2.96 -6.73 -18.41
C GLU A 140 -3.59 -8.10 -18.72
N CYS A 141 -4.48 -8.58 -17.85
CA CYS A 141 -5.17 -9.85 -18.07
C CYS A 141 -6.17 -9.78 -19.23
N ASN A 142 -6.75 -8.60 -19.48
CA ASN A 142 -7.69 -8.42 -20.58
C ASN A 142 -6.99 -8.35 -21.95
N GLN A 143 -5.72 -7.93 -22.00
CA GLN A 143 -4.91 -7.91 -23.21
C GLN A 143 -4.18 -9.24 -23.48
N ALA A 144 -4.01 -10.08 -22.46
CA ALA A 144 -3.43 -11.42 -22.57
C ALA A 144 -4.44 -12.50 -23.02
N ASN A 145 -5.70 -12.11 -23.26
CA ASN A 145 -6.78 -12.95 -23.75
C ASN A 145 -7.06 -12.72 -25.23
#